data_AF-A0A944Y4Q6-F1
#
_entry.id   AF-A0A944Y4Q6-F1
#
_cell.length_a   1.000
_cell.length_b   1.000
_cell.length_c   1.000
_cell.angle_alpha   90.00
_cell.angle_beta   90.00
_cell.angle_gamma   90.00
#
_symmetry.space_group_name_H-M   'P 1'
#
loop_
_entity.id
_entity.type
_entity.pdbx_description
1 polymer ?
#
loop_
_entity_poly.entity_id
_entity_poly.type
_entity_poly.pdbx_seq_one_letter_code
_entity_poly.pdbx_strand_id
1 'polypeptide(L)'
;MEKDFRTDYASGVRALEDLHTLGKSDLSPLISQVFFHFSEIRRKANSSVANLSSFKEISGYLEGVVEEKIHTFLLEQLTTKNLNLSMNKKVMGLKEWEKVLTFTDQVLKLITLFPIEKNLELSIGPDEVEIVGEVFDTKKLALHRQEVYAITRELFKQKVLLTFEVSEKASEDFYQLKLKFDYGHLEDEVYGIDLIREKNVFISFSNVFEKYKIDHREAAKLGDHYWIEIRDDLSVRQFIELPDNFLAENPTKEIIHFNFLFRPISLIIPKRGSLIFLDGFGQISTTGSDDSNVIGQDVFSHLQIKKHSIDIFSLFSS
;
A
#
# COMPACT_ATOMS: atom_id res chain seq x y z
N MET A 1 -11.21 17.34 -2.44
CA MET A 1 -9.97 17.68 -1.72
C MET A 1 -9.45 19.09 -2.05
N GLU A 2 -9.20 19.43 -3.33
CA GLU A 2 -8.81 20.83 -3.70
C GLU A 2 -9.87 21.89 -3.36
N LYS A 3 -11.16 21.54 -3.45
CA LYS A 3 -12.27 22.43 -3.11
C LYS A 3 -12.36 22.72 -1.60
N ASP A 4 -12.14 21.74 -0.73
CA ASP A 4 -12.18 21.94 0.73
C ASP A 4 -11.02 22.81 1.20
N PHE A 5 -9.79 22.51 0.79
CA PHE A 5 -8.61 23.29 1.20
C PHE A 5 -8.70 24.76 0.79
N ARG A 6 -9.23 25.06 -0.41
CA ARG A 6 -9.44 26.45 -0.85
C ARG A 6 -10.52 27.16 -0.03
N THR A 7 -11.53 26.42 0.42
CA THR A 7 -12.65 26.95 1.22
C THR A 7 -12.23 27.19 2.68
N ASP A 8 -11.42 26.29 3.24
CA ASP A 8 -10.85 26.42 4.59
C ASP A 8 -9.78 27.53 4.64
N TYR A 9 -8.94 27.65 3.60
CA TYR A 9 -8.01 28.76 3.47
C TYR A 9 -8.72 30.11 3.38
N ALA A 10 -9.76 30.21 2.54
CA ALA A 10 -10.54 31.45 2.41
C ALA A 10 -11.26 31.81 3.71
N SER A 11 -11.72 30.81 4.46
CA SER A 11 -12.36 31.01 5.77
C SER A 11 -11.36 31.45 6.84
N GLY A 12 -10.16 30.88 6.85
CA GLY A 12 -9.06 31.27 7.75
C GLY A 12 -8.56 32.69 7.48
N VAL A 13 -8.44 33.08 6.21
CA VAL A 13 -8.08 34.46 5.81
C VAL A 13 -9.14 35.46 6.25
N ARG A 14 -10.43 35.17 6.05
CA ARG A 14 -11.53 36.03 6.52
C ARG A 14 -11.55 36.17 8.03
N ALA A 15 -11.33 35.09 8.78
CA ALA A 15 -11.24 35.16 10.23
C ALA A 15 -10.07 36.05 10.73
N LEU A 16 -8.96 36.11 9.99
CA LEU A 16 -7.84 36.99 10.28
C LEU A 16 -8.11 38.45 9.91
N GLU A 17 -8.84 38.69 8.82
CA GLU A 17 -9.34 40.03 8.43
C GLU A 17 -10.37 40.56 9.45
N ASP A 18 -11.25 39.69 9.95
CA ASP A 18 -12.20 40.02 11.01
C ASP A 18 -11.46 40.34 12.33
N LEU A 19 -10.43 39.56 12.68
CA LEU A 19 -9.55 39.85 13.83
C LEU A 19 -8.76 41.16 13.66
N HIS A 20 -8.36 41.51 12.44
CA HIS A 20 -7.71 42.79 12.13
C HIS A 20 -8.67 43.97 12.30
N THR A 21 -9.91 43.78 11.90
CA THR A 21 -10.98 44.80 11.97
C THR A 21 -11.51 45.00 13.39
N LEU A 22 -11.52 43.93 14.21
CA LEU A 22 -11.98 43.95 15.61
C LEU A 22 -10.85 44.25 16.62
N GLY A 23 -9.59 44.08 16.23
CA GLY A 23 -8.42 44.26 17.07
C GLY A 23 -7.94 45.72 17.17
N LYS A 24 -7.21 46.05 18.24
CA LYS A 24 -6.44 47.31 18.32
C LYS A 24 -5.27 47.26 17.33
N SER A 25 -4.87 48.43 16.81
CA SER A 25 -3.78 48.64 15.82
C SER A 25 -2.47 47.89 16.10
N ASP A 26 -2.24 47.52 17.36
CA ASP A 26 -1.03 46.86 17.84
C ASP A 26 -0.92 45.38 17.40
N LEU A 27 -2.03 44.76 16.95
CA LEU A 27 -2.04 43.38 16.43
C LEU A 27 -1.72 43.29 14.94
N SER A 28 -1.71 44.42 14.22
CA SER A 28 -1.48 44.44 12.77
C SER A 28 -0.17 43.79 12.33
N PRO A 29 0.98 43.94 13.03
CA PRO A 29 2.22 43.27 12.64
C PRO A 29 2.14 41.75 12.75
N LEU A 30 1.49 41.24 13.82
CA LEU A 30 1.31 39.81 14.05
C LEU A 30 0.35 39.20 13.02
N ILE A 31 -0.74 39.90 12.71
CA ILE A 31 -1.71 39.47 11.70
C ILE A 31 -1.05 39.43 10.31
N SER A 32 -0.25 40.44 9.95
CA SER A 32 0.52 40.45 8.69
C SER A 32 1.53 39.30 8.62
N GLN A 33 2.17 38.94 9.73
CA GLN A 33 3.09 37.81 9.81
C GLN A 33 2.34 36.48 9.62
N VAL A 34 1.18 36.32 10.25
CA VAL A 34 0.32 35.14 10.07
C VAL A 34 -0.18 35.07 8.61
N PHE A 35 -0.61 36.18 8.02
CA PHE A 35 -1.04 36.25 6.62
C PHE A 35 0.08 35.86 5.64
N PHE A 36 1.30 36.31 5.93
CA PHE A 36 2.50 35.90 5.19
C PHE A 36 2.73 34.39 5.31
N HIS A 37 2.62 33.81 6.51
CA HIS A 37 2.77 32.36 6.69
C HIS A 37 1.67 31.55 6.00
N PHE A 38 0.41 31.99 6.04
CA PHE A 38 -0.68 31.36 5.28
C PHE A 38 -0.44 31.45 3.77
N SER A 39 -0.01 32.61 3.27
CA SER A 39 0.31 32.81 1.85
C SER A 39 1.50 31.97 1.40
N GLU A 40 2.51 31.80 2.25
CA GLU A 40 3.63 30.90 2.03
C GLU A 40 3.20 29.44 2.05
N ILE A 41 2.32 29.02 2.97
CA ILE A 41 1.75 27.67 3.00
C ILE A 41 0.96 27.39 1.72
N ARG A 42 0.16 28.35 1.24
CA ARG A 42 -0.55 28.22 -0.04
C ARG A 42 0.40 28.17 -1.23
N ARG A 43 1.43 29.02 -1.26
CA ARG A 43 2.44 29.04 -2.31
C ARG A 43 3.21 27.71 -2.34
N LYS A 44 3.60 27.21 -1.16
CA LYS A 44 4.31 25.94 -0.95
C LYS A 44 3.41 24.74 -1.25
N ALA A 45 2.16 24.71 -0.82
CA ALA A 45 1.21 23.66 -1.17
C ALA A 45 1.00 23.56 -2.70
N ASN A 46 0.96 24.70 -3.39
CA ASN A 46 0.86 24.74 -4.84
C ASN A 46 2.17 24.37 -5.57
N SER A 47 3.34 24.52 -4.94
CA SER A 47 4.65 24.21 -5.53
C SER A 47 5.27 22.89 -5.06
N SER A 48 4.76 22.26 -3.99
CA SER A 48 5.49 21.28 -3.18
C SER A 48 4.68 20.03 -2.85
N VAL A 49 3.78 19.59 -3.73
CA VAL A 49 3.22 18.22 -3.66
C VAL A 49 4.31 17.16 -3.91
N ALA A 50 5.50 17.54 -4.40
CA ALA A 50 6.52 16.60 -4.84
C ALA A 50 7.79 16.45 -3.97
N ASN A 51 8.06 17.23 -2.91
CA ASN A 51 9.30 17.03 -2.14
C ASN A 51 9.32 17.64 -0.72
N LEU A 52 9.07 16.79 0.29
CA LEU A 52 9.15 17.14 1.71
C LEU A 52 10.56 17.07 2.31
N SER A 53 11.55 16.67 1.52
CA SER A 53 12.97 16.86 1.81
C SER A 53 13.34 18.32 2.13
N SER A 54 12.47 19.26 1.75
CA SER A 54 12.54 20.69 2.01
C SER A 54 12.12 21.13 3.43
N PHE A 55 11.38 20.29 4.19
CA PHE A 55 10.82 20.62 5.51
C PHE A 55 11.28 19.63 6.59
N LYS A 56 12.60 19.65 6.88
CA LYS A 56 13.26 18.74 7.82
C LYS A 56 12.62 18.72 9.22
N GLU A 57 12.12 19.85 9.70
CA GLU A 57 11.51 19.95 11.04
C GLU A 57 10.19 19.19 11.14
N ILE A 58 9.34 19.26 10.11
CA ILE A 58 8.06 18.53 10.08
C ILE A 58 8.32 17.03 9.95
N SER A 59 9.24 16.63 9.06
CA SER A 59 9.62 15.22 8.92
C SER A 59 10.18 14.67 10.23
N GLY A 60 11.02 15.42 10.93
CA GLY A 60 11.59 15.00 12.22
C GLY A 60 10.55 14.90 13.33
N TYR A 61 9.54 15.77 13.33
CA TYR A 61 8.42 15.67 14.27
C TYR A 61 7.56 14.42 14.01
N LEU A 62 7.15 14.18 12.76
CA LEU A 62 6.34 13.00 12.39
C LEU A 62 7.08 11.71 12.70
N GLU A 63 8.39 11.66 12.40
CA GLU A 63 9.28 10.57 12.77
C GLU A 63 9.26 10.33 14.28
N GLY A 64 9.50 11.38 15.07
CA GLY A 64 9.50 11.29 16.54
C GLY A 64 8.18 10.78 17.10
N VAL A 65 7.04 11.18 16.52
CA VAL A 65 5.72 10.68 16.93
C VAL A 65 5.56 9.19 16.64
N VAL A 66 5.99 8.71 15.47
CA VAL A 66 5.93 7.28 15.12
C VAL A 66 6.87 6.47 16.01
N GLU A 67 8.09 6.96 16.21
CA GLU A 67 9.11 6.34 17.06
C GLU A 67 8.63 6.23 18.51
N GLU A 68 8.12 7.32 19.10
CA GLU A 68 7.58 7.35 20.45
C GLU A 68 6.40 6.40 20.61
N LYS A 69 5.49 6.37 19.63
CA LYS A 69 4.33 5.48 19.63
C LYS A 69 4.73 4.01 19.61
N ILE A 70 5.67 3.64 18.74
CA ILE A 70 6.22 2.28 18.66
C ILE A 70 6.93 1.92 19.96
N HIS A 71 7.81 2.78 20.47
CA HIS A 71 8.55 2.51 21.70
C HIS A 71 7.63 2.36 22.91
N THR A 72 6.69 3.29 23.12
CA THR A 72 5.73 3.23 24.22
C THR A 72 4.92 1.93 24.16
N PHE A 73 4.39 1.59 23.00
CA PHE A 73 3.60 0.38 22.83
C PHE A 73 4.41 -0.91 23.10
N LEU A 74 5.62 -1.02 22.54
CA LEU A 74 6.42 -2.24 22.68
C LEU A 74 6.97 -2.41 24.10
N LEU A 75 7.30 -1.31 24.79
CA LEU A 75 7.72 -1.35 26.20
C LEU A 75 6.60 -1.80 27.13
N GLU A 76 5.35 -1.44 26.83
CA GLU A 76 4.18 -1.80 27.64
C GLU A 76 3.71 -3.24 27.40
N GLN A 77 3.80 -3.74 26.16
CA GLN A 77 3.10 -4.95 25.73
C GLN A 77 3.99 -6.16 25.47
N LEU A 78 5.29 -5.99 25.18
CA LEU A 78 6.16 -7.10 24.79
C LEU A 78 7.31 -7.32 25.79
N THR A 79 7.50 -8.58 26.17
CA THR A 79 8.71 -9.07 26.87
C THR A 79 9.91 -9.25 25.93
N THR A 80 9.99 -8.48 24.84
CA THR A 80 11.10 -8.55 23.87
C THR A 80 12.40 -8.04 24.50
N LYS A 81 13.47 -8.83 24.38
CA LYS A 81 14.77 -8.50 24.99
C LYS A 81 15.54 -7.42 24.22
N ASN A 82 15.42 -7.41 22.89
CA ASN A 82 16.07 -6.42 22.03
C ASN A 82 15.09 -5.91 20.97
N LEU A 83 14.90 -4.59 20.93
CA LEU A 83 14.20 -3.87 19.86
C LEU A 83 15.23 -3.13 19.01
N ASN A 84 15.25 -3.40 17.72
CA ASN A 84 16.02 -2.63 16.74
C ASN A 84 15.06 -1.90 15.80
N LEU A 85 14.97 -0.58 15.94
CA LEU A 85 14.15 0.26 15.10
C LEU A 85 15.04 0.98 14.09
N SER A 86 14.79 0.74 12.80
CA SER A 86 15.45 1.45 11.71
C SER A 86 14.43 2.18 10.85
N MET A 87 14.72 3.44 10.53
CA MET A 87 13.88 4.25 9.65
C MET A 87 14.74 4.84 8.53
N ASN A 88 14.32 4.65 7.28
CA ASN A 88 15.02 5.23 6.13
C ASN A 88 14.58 6.67 5.89
N LYS A 89 15.14 7.57 6.72
CA LYS A 89 14.75 8.99 6.85
C LYS A 89 14.86 9.83 5.56
N LYS A 90 15.62 9.40 4.56
CA LYS A 90 16.03 10.26 3.43
C LYS A 90 15.06 10.27 2.25
N VAL A 91 14.06 9.39 2.23
CA VAL A 91 13.28 9.09 1.02
C VAL A 91 11.77 9.31 1.19
N MET A 92 11.28 9.47 2.43
CA MET A 92 9.83 9.56 2.70
C MET A 92 9.27 10.98 2.56
N GLY A 93 8.17 11.15 1.82
CA GLY A 93 7.39 12.39 1.73
C GLY A 93 6.18 12.39 2.67
N LEU A 94 5.27 13.38 2.52
CA LEU A 94 4.12 13.52 3.44
C LEU A 94 3.16 12.36 3.33
N LYS A 95 2.89 11.95 2.08
CA LYS A 95 1.88 10.95 1.77
C LYS A 95 2.29 9.61 2.35
N GLU A 96 3.59 9.31 2.31
CA GLU A 96 4.17 8.11 2.90
C GLU A 96 4.06 8.16 4.43
N TRP A 97 4.42 9.29 5.07
CA TRP A 97 4.25 9.45 6.52
C TRP A 97 2.79 9.40 6.98
N GLU A 98 1.87 10.01 6.24
CA GLU A 98 0.44 9.97 6.50
C GLU A 98 -0.10 8.54 6.41
N LYS A 99 0.30 7.79 5.38
CA LYS A 99 0.01 6.36 5.25
C LYS A 99 0.52 5.60 6.48
N VAL A 100 1.80 5.72 6.82
CA VAL A 100 2.40 5.05 7.99
C VAL A 100 1.62 5.35 9.26
N LEU A 101 1.36 6.62 9.57
CA LEU A 101 0.61 7.02 10.76
C LEU A 101 -0.81 6.41 10.79
N THR A 102 -1.44 6.29 9.64
CA THR A 102 -2.81 5.76 9.48
C THR A 102 -2.90 4.25 9.77
N PHE A 103 -1.86 3.48 9.44
CA PHE A 103 -1.86 2.01 9.62
C PHE A 103 -0.99 1.53 10.80
N THR A 104 -0.23 2.42 11.46
CA THR A 104 0.70 2.05 12.55
C THR A 104 -0.02 1.31 13.68
N ASP A 105 -1.25 1.68 14.05
CA ASP A 105 -1.99 0.99 15.11
C ASP A 105 -2.32 -0.45 14.74
N GLN A 106 -2.66 -0.70 13.48
CA GLN A 106 -2.96 -2.02 12.94
C GLN A 106 -1.69 -2.88 12.94
N VAL A 107 -0.55 -2.31 12.56
CA VAL A 107 0.76 -2.95 12.64
C VAL A 107 1.07 -3.37 14.07
N LEU A 108 0.98 -2.44 15.02
CA LEU A 108 1.28 -2.71 16.43
C LEU A 108 0.35 -3.77 17.03
N LYS A 109 -0.96 -3.70 16.74
CA LYS A 109 -1.92 -4.75 17.12
C LYS A 109 -1.52 -6.10 16.55
N LEU A 110 -1.14 -6.16 15.28
CA LEU A 110 -0.75 -7.42 14.64
C LEU A 110 0.47 -8.04 15.32
N ILE A 111 1.47 -7.22 15.68
CA ILE A 111 2.68 -7.69 16.38
C ILE A 111 2.31 -8.40 17.68
N THR A 112 1.34 -7.88 18.45
CA THR A 112 0.94 -8.50 19.74
C THR A 112 0.29 -9.87 19.60
N LEU A 113 -0.22 -10.22 18.42
CA LEU A 113 -0.80 -11.54 18.17
C LEU A 113 0.28 -12.62 18.04
N PHE A 114 1.54 -12.23 17.89
CA PHE A 114 2.65 -13.15 17.71
C PHE A 114 3.56 -13.15 18.94
N PRO A 115 3.88 -14.33 19.52
CA PRO A 115 4.75 -14.42 20.68
C PRO A 115 6.21 -14.24 20.26
N ILE A 116 6.63 -12.99 20.06
CA ILE A 116 8.01 -12.64 19.70
C ILE A 116 8.87 -12.63 20.97
N GLU A 117 9.86 -13.53 21.06
CA GLU A 117 10.52 -13.80 22.36
C GLU A 117 11.90 -13.17 22.54
N LYS A 118 12.63 -12.88 21.45
CA LYS A 118 14.05 -12.49 21.52
C LYS A 118 14.30 -11.12 20.92
N ASN A 119 14.38 -11.10 19.59
CA ASN A 119 14.72 -9.93 18.81
C ASN A 119 13.50 -9.52 18.00
N LEU A 120 13.23 -8.22 17.99
CA LEU A 120 12.26 -7.58 17.12
C LEU A 120 12.99 -6.50 16.34
N GLU A 121 13.04 -6.64 15.03
CA GLU A 121 13.55 -5.64 14.11
C GLU A 121 12.36 -5.01 13.39
N LEU A 122 12.26 -3.69 13.42
CA LEU A 122 11.26 -2.93 12.70
C LEU A 122 11.98 -1.98 11.75
N SER A 123 11.70 -2.10 10.45
CA SER A 123 12.22 -1.23 9.41
C SER A 123 11.08 -0.45 8.76
N ILE A 124 11.19 0.87 8.71
CA ILE A 124 10.24 1.74 7.99
C ILE A 124 10.97 2.32 6.77
N GLY A 125 10.55 1.88 5.59
CA GLY A 125 11.00 2.39 4.29
C GLY A 125 9.93 3.26 3.62
N PRO A 126 10.16 3.77 2.39
CA PRO A 126 9.20 4.64 1.68
C PRO A 126 7.95 3.92 1.14
N ASP A 127 8.06 2.64 0.84
CA ASP A 127 6.97 1.84 0.24
C ASP A 127 6.51 0.70 1.14
N GLU A 128 7.22 0.43 2.23
CA GLU A 128 6.97 -0.72 3.08
C GLU A 128 7.39 -0.51 4.53
N VAL A 129 6.66 -1.15 5.44
CA VAL A 129 7.11 -1.42 6.81
C VAL A 129 7.41 -2.91 6.90
N GLU A 130 8.57 -3.27 7.43
CA GLU A 130 9.00 -4.63 7.64
C GLU A 130 9.21 -4.89 9.13
N ILE A 131 8.69 -6.01 9.61
CA ILE A 131 8.85 -6.48 10.97
C ILE A 131 9.43 -7.89 10.93
N VAL A 132 10.57 -8.07 11.57
CA VAL A 132 11.25 -9.36 11.68
C VAL A 132 11.35 -9.72 13.15
N GLY A 133 10.78 -10.86 13.52
CA GLY A 133 10.75 -11.36 14.89
C GLY A 133 11.13 -12.84 14.98
N GLU A 134 11.55 -13.27 16.16
CA GLU A 134 11.82 -14.69 16.44
C GLU A 134 10.65 -15.30 17.23
N VAL A 135 10.10 -16.41 16.71
CA VAL A 135 8.97 -17.14 17.33
C VAL A 135 9.36 -18.61 17.56
N PHE A 136 9.01 -19.17 18.72
CA PHE A 136 9.36 -20.55 19.10
C PHE A 136 8.45 -21.61 18.46
N ASP A 137 7.16 -21.31 18.26
CA ASP A 137 6.21 -22.28 17.70
C ASP A 137 5.25 -21.61 16.71
N THR A 138 5.28 -22.09 15.47
CA THR A 138 4.41 -21.61 14.40
C THR A 138 2.97 -22.13 14.53
N LYS A 139 2.73 -23.21 15.29
CA LYS A 139 1.38 -23.78 15.49
C LYS A 139 0.44 -22.82 16.20
N LYS A 140 0.98 -22.00 17.10
CA LYS A 140 0.20 -20.98 17.83
C LYS A 140 -0.21 -19.81 16.94
N LEU A 141 0.49 -19.55 15.83
CA LEU A 141 0.13 -18.48 14.90
C LEU A 141 -1.30 -18.66 14.39
N ALA A 142 -1.70 -19.91 14.09
CA ALA A 142 -3.02 -20.21 13.56
C ALA A 142 -4.18 -19.91 14.53
N LEU A 143 -3.92 -19.78 15.83
CA LEU A 143 -4.94 -19.45 16.84
C LEU A 143 -5.51 -18.04 16.61
N HIS A 144 -4.66 -17.10 16.15
CA HIS A 144 -5.04 -15.71 15.93
C HIS A 144 -5.54 -15.43 14.52
N ARG A 145 -5.86 -16.47 13.73
CA ARG A 145 -6.26 -16.34 12.32
C ARG A 145 -7.40 -15.35 12.08
N GLN A 146 -8.44 -15.39 12.92
CA GLN A 146 -9.60 -14.49 12.76
C GLN A 146 -9.23 -13.03 12.99
N GLU A 147 -8.41 -12.75 14.01
CA GLU A 147 -7.94 -11.41 14.36
C GLU A 147 -6.99 -10.87 13.28
N VAL A 148 -6.07 -11.71 12.82
CA VAL A 148 -5.19 -11.40 11.68
C VAL A 148 -6.01 -11.02 10.45
N TYR A 149 -7.06 -11.78 10.10
CA TYR A 149 -7.91 -11.43 8.96
C TYR A 149 -8.68 -10.13 9.14
N ALA A 150 -9.18 -9.86 10.35
CA ALA A 150 -9.83 -8.58 10.63
C ALA A 150 -8.87 -7.41 10.43
N ILE A 151 -7.64 -7.50 10.95
CA ILE A 151 -6.60 -6.49 10.76
C ILE A 151 -6.22 -6.36 9.28
N THR A 152 -6.03 -7.49 8.59
CA THR A 152 -5.69 -7.51 7.16
C THR A 152 -6.74 -6.80 6.32
N ARG A 153 -8.04 -6.96 6.64
CA ARG A 153 -9.13 -6.24 5.94
C ARG A 153 -9.07 -4.74 6.15
N GLU A 154 -8.77 -4.28 7.36
CA GLU A 154 -8.59 -2.84 7.61
C GLU A 154 -7.38 -2.28 6.85
N LEU A 155 -6.27 -3.03 6.78
CA LEU A 155 -5.11 -2.68 5.97
C LEU A 155 -5.46 -2.60 4.47
N PHE A 156 -6.26 -3.53 3.95
CA PHE A 156 -6.72 -3.48 2.56
C PHE A 156 -7.53 -2.20 2.26
N LYS A 157 -8.39 -1.74 3.17
CA LYS A 157 -9.12 -0.46 3.00
C LYS A 157 -8.19 0.74 2.90
N GLN A 158 -7.03 0.66 3.55
CA GLN A 158 -5.96 1.67 3.53
C GLN A 158 -4.98 1.45 2.36
N LYS A 159 -5.27 0.51 1.47
CA LYS A 159 -4.43 0.12 0.33
C LYS A 159 -3.04 -0.38 0.74
N VAL A 160 -2.99 -1.09 1.87
CA VAL A 160 -1.79 -1.72 2.42
C VAL A 160 -1.91 -3.24 2.28
N LEU A 161 -0.87 -3.85 1.72
CA LEU A 161 -0.78 -5.29 1.50
C LEU A 161 0.08 -5.94 2.57
N LEU A 162 -0.51 -6.80 3.40
CA LEU A 162 0.21 -7.58 4.40
C LEU A 162 0.66 -8.93 3.81
N THR A 163 1.97 -9.12 3.68
CA THR A 163 2.58 -10.40 3.32
C THR A 163 3.44 -10.95 4.43
N PHE A 164 3.66 -12.26 4.42
CA PHE A 164 4.33 -12.98 5.48
C PHE A 164 5.37 -13.92 4.90
N GLU A 165 6.43 -14.17 5.65
CA GLU A 165 7.41 -15.21 5.39
C GLU A 165 7.84 -15.83 6.72
N VAL A 166 7.96 -17.16 6.75
CA VAL A 166 8.58 -17.86 7.86
C VAL A 166 9.72 -18.70 7.35
N SER A 167 10.90 -18.49 7.94
CA SER A 167 12.11 -19.23 7.63
C SER A 167 12.65 -19.94 8.87
N GLU A 168 13.16 -21.15 8.68
CA GLU A 168 13.86 -21.89 9.73
C GLU A 168 15.23 -21.24 9.98
N LYS A 169 15.56 -20.96 11.25
CA LYS A 169 16.93 -20.57 11.60
C LYS A 169 17.82 -21.81 11.71
N ALA A 170 19.08 -21.65 11.34
CA ALA A 170 20.09 -22.71 11.36
C ALA A 170 20.44 -23.24 12.79
N SER A 171 19.96 -22.59 13.85
CA SER A 171 20.21 -22.97 15.25
C SER A 171 18.90 -23.01 16.05
N GLU A 172 18.48 -24.23 16.47
CA GLU A 172 17.44 -24.62 17.45
C GLU A 172 16.06 -23.93 17.39
N ASP A 173 14.98 -24.73 17.47
CA ASP A 173 13.56 -24.49 17.87
C ASP A 173 12.88 -23.12 17.61
N PHE A 174 13.51 -22.21 16.86
CA PHE A 174 13.03 -20.86 16.59
C PHE A 174 12.91 -20.65 15.09
N TYR A 175 11.80 -20.04 14.72
CA TYR A 175 11.50 -19.60 13.37
C TYR A 175 11.66 -18.09 13.29
N GLN A 176 12.20 -17.61 12.17
CA GLN A 176 12.16 -16.19 11.87
C GLN A 176 10.84 -15.89 11.18
N LEU A 177 10.05 -15.03 11.82
CA LEU A 177 8.81 -14.48 11.31
C LEU A 177 9.11 -13.13 10.67
N LYS A 178 8.80 -12.99 9.38
CA LYS A 178 8.88 -11.73 8.65
C LYS A 178 7.48 -11.31 8.22
N LEU A 179 7.06 -10.11 8.64
CA LEU A 179 5.82 -9.46 8.25
C LEU A 179 6.17 -8.22 7.43
N LYS A 180 5.59 -8.10 6.25
CA LYS A 180 5.80 -6.97 5.35
C LYS A 180 4.47 -6.31 5.05
N PHE A 181 4.40 -5.00 5.26
CA PHE A 181 3.26 -4.13 4.99
C PHE A 181 3.62 -3.24 3.80
N ASP A 182 3.26 -3.64 2.59
CA ASP A 182 3.54 -2.87 1.36
C ASP A 182 2.42 -1.84 1.13
N TYR A 183 2.77 -0.57 1.17
CA TYR A 183 1.88 0.56 0.93
C TYR A 183 2.34 1.43 -0.24
N GLY A 184 3.24 0.90 -1.07
CA GLY A 184 3.73 1.53 -2.30
C GLY A 184 2.70 1.58 -3.43
N HIS A 185 1.43 1.32 -3.14
CA HIS A 185 0.37 1.52 -4.12
C HIS A 185 0.24 3.00 -4.50
N LEU A 186 0.24 3.23 -5.82
CA LEU A 186 0.07 4.54 -6.45
C LEU A 186 -1.29 4.56 -7.18
N GLU A 187 -2.06 5.62 -6.95
CA GLU A 187 -3.40 5.78 -7.53
C GLU A 187 -3.38 6.03 -9.05
N ASP A 188 -2.29 6.64 -9.52
CA ASP A 188 -2.05 7.10 -10.89
C ASP A 188 -1.25 6.09 -11.72
N GLU A 189 -0.95 4.91 -11.18
CA GLU A 189 -0.21 3.87 -11.87
C GLU A 189 -0.93 2.52 -11.75
N VAL A 190 -1.01 1.80 -12.86
CA VAL A 190 -1.60 0.46 -12.89
C VAL A 190 -0.66 -0.53 -13.53
N TYR A 191 -0.76 -1.78 -13.08
CA TYR A 191 -0.16 -2.90 -13.75
C TYR A 191 -1.12 -3.44 -14.81
N GLY A 192 -0.84 -3.14 -16.09
CA GLY A 192 -1.75 -3.38 -17.20
C GLY A 192 -1.37 -4.59 -18.06
N ILE A 193 -2.38 -5.33 -18.52
CA ILE A 193 -2.25 -6.46 -19.44
C ILE A 193 -3.16 -6.27 -20.65
N ASP A 194 -2.57 -6.28 -21.85
CA ASP A 194 -3.29 -6.30 -23.12
C ASP A 194 -3.59 -7.75 -23.53
N LEU A 195 -4.84 -8.18 -23.33
CA LEU A 195 -5.26 -9.56 -23.57
C LEU A 195 -5.58 -9.82 -25.04
N ILE A 196 -6.38 -8.95 -25.67
CA ILE A 196 -6.86 -9.17 -27.03
C ILE A 196 -6.72 -7.85 -27.79
N ARG A 197 -5.61 -7.71 -28.53
CA ARG A 197 -5.34 -6.55 -29.41
C ARG A 197 -6.47 -6.27 -30.39
N GLU A 198 -7.12 -7.31 -30.90
CA GLU A 198 -8.23 -7.18 -31.88
C GLU A 198 -9.54 -6.69 -31.25
N LYS A 199 -9.74 -6.90 -29.94
CA LYS A 199 -10.95 -6.50 -29.19
C LYS A 199 -10.69 -5.35 -28.21
N ASN A 200 -9.47 -4.80 -28.21
CA ASN A 200 -9.00 -3.79 -27.27
C ASN A 200 -9.38 -4.10 -25.81
N VAL A 201 -9.16 -5.34 -25.37
CA VAL A 201 -9.45 -5.74 -23.98
C VAL A 201 -8.22 -5.56 -23.13
N PHE A 202 -8.31 -4.65 -22.16
CA PHE A 202 -7.24 -4.32 -21.22
C PHE A 202 -7.65 -4.68 -19.80
N ILE A 203 -6.81 -5.45 -19.10
CA ILE A 203 -6.95 -5.69 -17.67
C ILE A 203 -5.98 -4.80 -16.92
N SER A 204 -6.46 -4.01 -15.95
CA SER A 204 -5.62 -3.30 -14.99
C SER A 204 -5.67 -3.94 -13.61
N PHE A 205 -4.51 -4.11 -12.99
CA PHE A 205 -4.30 -4.43 -11.59
C PHE A 205 -3.61 -3.26 -10.87
N SER A 206 -3.56 -3.33 -9.54
CA SER A 206 -2.75 -2.41 -8.74
C SER A 206 -1.27 -2.50 -9.15
N ASN A 207 -0.58 -1.36 -9.23
CA ASN A 207 0.84 -1.28 -9.58
C ASN A 207 1.74 -2.20 -8.73
N VAL A 208 1.38 -2.43 -7.45
CA VAL A 208 2.16 -3.28 -6.53
C VAL A 208 2.31 -4.72 -7.03
N PHE A 209 1.42 -5.20 -7.92
CA PHE A 209 1.49 -6.54 -8.50
C PHE A 209 2.83 -6.86 -9.13
N GLU A 210 3.49 -5.85 -9.69
CA GLU A 210 4.79 -6.05 -10.32
C GLU A 210 5.83 -6.61 -9.34
N LYS A 211 5.78 -6.19 -8.07
CA LYS A 211 6.71 -6.62 -7.02
C LYS A 211 6.53 -8.08 -6.61
N TYR A 212 5.38 -8.67 -6.90
CA TYR A 212 4.99 -10.02 -6.47
C TYR A 212 5.07 -11.04 -7.60
N LYS A 213 5.65 -10.67 -8.75
CA LYS A 213 5.95 -11.60 -9.83
C LYS A 213 6.97 -12.63 -9.36
N ILE A 214 6.70 -13.90 -9.64
CA ILE A 214 7.62 -15.00 -9.39
C ILE A 214 7.92 -15.75 -10.68
N ASP A 215 9.09 -16.37 -10.74
CA ASP A 215 9.45 -17.20 -11.88
C ASP A 215 8.87 -18.63 -11.77
N HIS A 216 8.99 -19.41 -12.84
CA HIS A 216 8.50 -20.79 -12.85
C HIS A 216 9.23 -21.71 -11.87
N ARG A 217 10.49 -21.42 -11.52
CA ARG A 217 11.28 -22.23 -10.58
C ARG A 217 10.86 -21.97 -9.14
N GLU A 218 10.51 -20.73 -8.82
CA GLU A 218 9.92 -20.33 -7.54
C GLU A 218 8.52 -20.92 -7.41
N ALA A 219 7.68 -20.79 -8.45
CA ALA A 219 6.33 -21.35 -8.48
C ALA A 219 6.31 -22.87 -8.22
N ALA A 220 7.27 -23.61 -8.78
CA ALA A 220 7.40 -25.05 -8.58
C ALA A 220 7.80 -25.47 -7.16
N LYS A 221 8.31 -24.54 -6.33
CA LYS A 221 8.63 -24.78 -4.92
C LYS A 221 7.48 -24.44 -3.98
N LEU A 222 6.43 -23.80 -4.50
CA LEU A 222 5.25 -23.50 -3.71
C LEU A 222 4.48 -24.81 -3.45
N GLY A 223 4.06 -25.02 -2.21
CA GLY A 223 3.18 -26.13 -1.85
C GLY A 223 1.72 -25.87 -2.25
N ASP A 224 0.81 -26.68 -1.70
CA ASP A 224 -0.63 -26.57 -1.98
C ASP A 224 -1.22 -25.24 -1.50
N HIS A 225 -1.87 -24.50 -2.39
CA HIS A 225 -2.57 -23.25 -2.10
C HIS A 225 -3.50 -22.83 -3.23
N TYR A 226 -4.25 -21.73 -3.06
CA TYR A 226 -5.20 -21.30 -4.09
C TYR A 226 -4.49 -20.68 -5.28
N TRP A 227 -4.63 -21.32 -6.44
CA TRP A 227 -4.23 -20.81 -7.74
C TRP A 227 -5.46 -20.33 -8.49
N ILE A 228 -5.40 -19.12 -9.03
CA ILE A 228 -6.45 -18.52 -9.86
C ILE A 228 -5.84 -18.24 -11.23
N GLU A 229 -6.35 -18.91 -12.27
CA GLU A 229 -5.94 -18.67 -13.65
C GLU A 229 -6.97 -17.78 -14.35
N ILE A 230 -6.52 -16.62 -14.85
CA ILE A 230 -7.26 -15.81 -15.80
C ILE A 230 -6.81 -16.20 -17.20
N ARG A 231 -7.74 -16.60 -18.06
CA ARG A 231 -7.46 -17.02 -19.44
C ARG A 231 -7.63 -15.87 -20.42
N ASP A 232 -7.13 -16.06 -21.65
CA ASP A 232 -7.27 -15.08 -22.73
C ASP A 232 -8.72 -14.71 -23.04
N ASP A 233 -9.66 -15.61 -22.76
CA ASP A 233 -11.11 -15.40 -22.94
C ASP A 233 -11.80 -14.79 -21.70
N LEU A 234 -11.04 -14.32 -20.72
CA LEU A 234 -11.50 -13.82 -19.42
C LEU A 234 -12.17 -14.87 -18.52
N SER A 235 -12.16 -16.15 -18.91
CA SER A 235 -12.63 -17.20 -18.01
C SER A 235 -11.65 -17.40 -16.86
N VAL A 236 -12.20 -17.67 -15.67
CA VAL A 236 -11.43 -17.89 -14.45
C VAL A 236 -11.47 -19.37 -14.10
N ARG A 237 -10.31 -19.97 -13.86
CA ARG A 237 -10.17 -21.31 -13.28
C ARG A 237 -9.50 -21.24 -11.93
N GLN A 238 -9.84 -22.17 -11.05
CA GLN A 238 -9.28 -22.26 -9.72
C GLN A 238 -8.72 -23.66 -9.49
N PHE A 239 -7.56 -23.74 -8.86
CA PHE A 239 -6.90 -24.99 -8.49
C PHE A 239 -6.31 -24.87 -7.09
N ILE A 240 -6.22 -25.99 -6.36
CA ILE A 240 -5.54 -26.06 -5.05
C ILE A 240 -4.07 -26.50 -5.24
N GLU A 241 -3.80 -27.19 -6.33
CA GLU A 241 -2.47 -27.62 -6.72
C GLU A 241 -2.31 -27.30 -8.20
N LEU A 242 -1.11 -26.90 -8.61
CA LEU A 242 -0.82 -26.63 -10.00
C LEU A 242 -0.73 -27.98 -10.74
N PRO A 243 -1.48 -28.20 -11.84
CA PRO A 243 -1.38 -29.46 -12.58
C PRO A 243 0.05 -29.74 -13.04
N ASP A 244 0.45 -31.01 -13.03
CA ASP A 244 1.74 -31.46 -13.55
C ASP A 244 1.99 -30.89 -14.96
N ASN A 245 3.21 -30.38 -15.19
CA ASN A 245 3.65 -29.75 -16.45
C ASN A 245 2.92 -28.46 -16.87
N PHE A 246 1.99 -27.92 -16.08
CA PHE A 246 1.26 -26.69 -16.44
C PHE A 246 2.20 -25.54 -16.82
N LEU A 247 3.29 -25.34 -16.07
CA LEU A 247 4.29 -24.29 -16.34
C LEU A 247 5.10 -24.56 -17.61
N ALA A 248 5.41 -25.83 -17.90
CA ALA A 248 6.16 -26.20 -19.09
C ALA A 248 5.32 -26.02 -20.37
N GLU A 249 4.02 -26.29 -20.29
CA GLU A 249 3.08 -26.14 -21.39
C GLU A 249 2.67 -24.68 -21.64
N ASN A 250 2.86 -23.79 -20.65
CA ASN A 250 2.39 -22.40 -20.70
C ASN A 250 3.49 -21.39 -20.33
N PRO A 251 4.63 -21.36 -21.06
CA PRO A 251 5.80 -20.56 -20.68
C PRO A 251 5.59 -19.04 -20.84
N THR A 252 4.51 -18.61 -21.49
CA THR A 252 4.19 -17.20 -21.71
C THR A 252 3.34 -16.60 -20.60
N LYS A 253 2.78 -17.45 -19.72
CA LYS A 253 1.97 -17.00 -18.59
C LYS A 253 2.86 -16.44 -17.51
N GLU A 254 2.37 -15.40 -16.86
CA GLU A 254 3.07 -14.75 -15.75
C GLU A 254 2.34 -15.08 -14.45
N ILE A 255 3.12 -15.22 -13.38
CA ILE A 255 2.63 -15.69 -12.08
C ILE A 255 2.91 -14.59 -11.07
N ILE A 256 1.87 -14.21 -10.35
CA ILE A 256 1.93 -13.24 -9.27
C ILE A 256 1.53 -13.97 -7.99
N HIS A 257 2.42 -14.00 -7.00
CA HIS A 257 2.21 -14.75 -5.76
C HIS A 257 2.10 -13.82 -4.56
N PHE A 258 0.95 -13.86 -3.90
CA PHE A 258 0.72 -13.15 -2.65
C PHE A 258 0.80 -14.13 -1.49
N ASN A 259 1.88 -14.03 -0.70
CA ASN A 259 2.05 -14.84 0.50
C ASN A 259 1.28 -14.25 1.68
N PHE A 260 -0.06 -14.26 1.58
CA PHE A 260 -0.93 -13.84 2.67
C PHE A 260 -0.87 -14.83 3.83
N LEU A 261 -0.87 -14.29 5.04
CA LEU A 261 -0.84 -15.10 6.24
C LEU A 261 -2.06 -16.06 6.29
N PHE A 262 -1.77 -17.37 6.36
CA PHE A 262 -2.69 -18.51 6.35
C PHE A 262 -3.44 -18.83 5.04
N ARG A 263 -3.40 -17.95 4.03
CA ARG A 263 -4.08 -18.16 2.74
C ARG A 263 -3.25 -17.58 1.58
N PRO A 264 -2.10 -18.18 1.25
CA PRO A 264 -1.38 -17.78 0.05
C PRO A 264 -2.27 -17.92 -1.19
N ILE A 265 -2.18 -16.95 -2.10
CA ILE A 265 -2.93 -16.91 -3.35
C ILE A 265 -1.94 -16.63 -4.48
N SER A 266 -2.00 -17.45 -5.52
CA SER A 266 -1.28 -17.20 -6.77
C SER A 266 -2.26 -16.87 -7.88
N LEU A 267 -1.95 -15.81 -8.63
CA LEU A 267 -2.65 -15.44 -9.85
C LEU A 267 -1.79 -15.81 -11.05
N ILE A 268 -2.38 -16.54 -11.99
CA ILE A 268 -1.78 -16.85 -13.29
C ILE A 268 -2.49 -15.98 -14.32
N ILE A 269 -1.73 -15.08 -14.94
CA ILE A 269 -2.20 -14.19 -15.99
C ILE A 269 -1.64 -14.67 -17.33
N PRO A 270 -2.40 -14.51 -18.42
CA PRO A 270 -2.10 -15.20 -19.66
C PRO A 270 -0.92 -14.56 -20.43
N LYS A 271 -0.57 -13.32 -20.10
CA LYS A 271 0.48 -12.52 -20.75
C LYS A 271 1.18 -11.64 -19.73
N ARG A 272 2.41 -11.26 -20.07
CA ARG A 272 3.19 -10.30 -19.29
C ARG A 272 2.52 -8.93 -19.27
N GLY A 273 2.34 -8.37 -18.08
CA GLY A 273 1.89 -6.99 -17.91
C GLY A 273 3.04 -5.97 -17.84
N SER A 274 2.66 -4.70 -17.84
CA SER A 274 3.57 -3.56 -17.71
C SER A 274 2.95 -2.44 -16.87
N LEU A 275 3.77 -1.68 -16.14
CA LEU A 275 3.33 -0.47 -15.47
C LEU A 275 2.95 0.62 -16.47
N ILE A 276 1.78 1.23 -16.25
CA ILE A 276 1.21 2.27 -17.11
C ILE A 276 0.67 3.39 -16.22
N PHE A 277 1.07 4.62 -16.50
CA PHE A 277 0.54 5.83 -15.86
C PHE A 277 -0.84 6.19 -16.41
N LEU A 278 -1.77 6.51 -15.52
CA LEU A 278 -3.16 6.86 -15.82
C LEU A 278 -3.33 8.29 -16.32
N ASP A 279 -2.35 9.18 -16.13
CA ASP A 279 -2.40 10.57 -16.63
C ASP A 279 -2.41 10.67 -18.17
N GLY A 280 -2.24 9.56 -18.90
CA GLY A 280 -2.50 9.45 -20.34
C GLY A 280 -3.72 8.58 -20.72
N PHE A 281 -4.41 7.99 -19.74
CA PHE A 281 -5.52 7.07 -19.94
C PHE A 281 -6.61 7.35 -18.90
N GLY A 282 -7.62 8.12 -19.32
CA GLY A 282 -8.72 8.64 -18.50
C GLY A 282 -9.13 7.83 -17.27
N GLN A 283 -9.40 8.57 -16.18
CA GLN A 283 -9.78 8.10 -14.85
C GLN A 283 -10.54 6.76 -14.85
N ILE A 284 -9.93 5.75 -14.27
CA ILE A 284 -10.59 4.48 -13.95
C ILE A 284 -11.48 4.74 -12.75
N SER A 285 -12.79 4.80 -12.96
CA SER A 285 -13.74 4.67 -11.87
C SER A 285 -14.57 3.40 -12.05
N THR A 286 -14.75 2.73 -10.91
CA THR A 286 -15.76 1.74 -10.54
C THR A 286 -15.67 0.30 -11.06
N THR A 287 -15.67 -0.59 -10.06
CA THR A 287 -16.07 -1.99 -10.09
C THR A 287 -17.55 -2.12 -10.47
N GLY A 288 -17.87 -3.10 -11.30
CA GLY A 288 -19.23 -3.42 -11.70
C GLY A 288 -19.38 -3.47 -13.21
N SER A 289 -20.14 -4.44 -13.69
CA SER A 289 -20.57 -4.55 -15.07
C SER A 289 -21.41 -3.33 -15.46
N ASP A 290 -20.77 -2.24 -15.83
CA ASP A 290 -21.42 -1.12 -16.49
C ASP A 290 -20.94 -1.04 -17.94
N ASP A 291 -21.91 -1.11 -18.84
CA ASP A 291 -21.83 -0.76 -20.26
C ASP A 291 -21.55 0.76 -20.45
N SER A 292 -20.76 1.37 -19.57
CA SER A 292 -20.35 2.76 -19.71
C SER A 292 -19.12 2.83 -20.60
N ASN A 293 -19.35 3.10 -21.88
CA ASN A 293 -18.36 3.57 -22.84
C ASN A 293 -17.65 4.82 -22.25
N VAL A 294 -16.51 4.64 -21.59
CA VAL A 294 -15.65 5.76 -21.20
C VAL A 294 -14.89 6.21 -22.45
N ILE A 295 -15.46 7.20 -23.15
CA ILE A 295 -14.83 7.89 -24.28
C ILE A 295 -13.75 8.82 -23.70
N GLY A 296 -12.51 8.33 -23.62
CA GLY A 296 -11.35 9.19 -23.42
C GLY A 296 -11.05 9.99 -24.70
N GLN A 297 -11.17 11.31 -24.65
CA GLN A 297 -10.64 12.19 -25.69
C GLN A 297 -9.14 12.38 -25.49
N ASP A 298 -8.33 11.58 -26.19
CA ASP A 298 -7.00 11.97 -26.66
C ASP A 298 -6.55 11.01 -27.77
N VAL A 299 -6.36 11.54 -28.99
CA VAL A 299 -5.78 11.06 -30.28
C VAL A 299 -5.98 9.59 -30.74
N PHE A 300 -6.27 8.63 -29.86
CA PHE A 300 -6.72 7.26 -30.14
C PHE A 300 -8.24 7.10 -30.23
N SER A 301 -8.97 8.19 -30.50
CA SER A 301 -10.44 8.29 -30.55
C SER A 301 -11.17 7.37 -31.55
N HIS A 302 -10.50 6.38 -32.15
CA HIS A 302 -11.08 5.42 -33.09
C HIS A 302 -11.05 3.96 -32.61
N LEU A 303 -10.56 3.71 -31.39
CA LEU A 303 -10.60 2.37 -30.78
C LEU A 303 -11.35 2.48 -29.46
N GLN A 304 -12.60 2.00 -29.42
CA GLN A 304 -13.30 1.76 -28.16
C GLN A 304 -12.54 0.65 -27.41
N ILE A 305 -11.75 1.03 -26.40
CA ILE A 305 -11.02 0.10 -25.55
C ILE A 305 -11.95 -0.34 -24.42
N LYS A 306 -12.26 -1.64 -24.34
CA LYS A 306 -13.02 -2.19 -23.21
C LYS A 306 -12.03 -2.45 -22.07
N LYS A 307 -12.04 -1.55 -21.08
CA LYS A 307 -11.15 -1.61 -19.92
C LYS A 307 -11.84 -2.36 -18.77
N HIS A 308 -11.21 -3.43 -18.29
CA HIS A 308 -11.64 -4.16 -17.10
C HIS A 308 -10.61 -3.92 -15.98
N SER A 309 -11.01 -3.25 -14.91
CA SER A 309 -10.13 -3.03 -13.77
C SER A 309 -10.42 -4.02 -12.65
N ILE A 310 -9.38 -4.66 -12.14
CA ILE A 310 -9.42 -5.54 -10.97
C ILE A 310 -8.70 -4.81 -9.85
N ASP A 311 -9.46 -4.28 -8.91
CA ASP A 311 -8.93 -3.70 -7.67
C ASP A 311 -8.94 -4.75 -6.54
N ILE A 312 -7.76 -5.26 -6.18
CA ILE A 312 -7.66 -6.25 -5.11
C ILE A 312 -8.03 -5.69 -3.75
N PHE A 313 -7.80 -4.39 -3.53
CA PHE A 313 -8.09 -3.77 -2.25
C PHE A 313 -9.61 -3.79 -2.01
N SER A 314 -10.39 -3.51 -3.05
CA SER A 314 -11.85 -3.70 -3.04
C SER A 314 -12.27 -5.17 -2.88
N LEU A 315 -11.60 -6.12 -3.58
CA LEU A 315 -11.96 -7.54 -3.51
C LEU A 315 -11.69 -8.19 -2.15
N PHE A 316 -10.66 -7.75 -1.44
CA PHE A 316 -10.27 -8.34 -0.15
C PHE A 316 -10.70 -7.52 1.07
N SER A 317 -11.21 -6.30 0.89
CA SER A 317 -11.74 -5.47 1.98
C SER A 317 -13.20 -5.74 2.35
N SER A 318 -13.95 -6.45 1.48
CA SER A 318 -15.39 -6.78 1.66
C SER A 318 -15.69 -7.87 2.68
#